data_AF-A0A6C0KTT0-F1
#
_entry.id   AF-A0A6C0KTT0-F1
#
_cell.length_a   1.000
_cell.length_b   1.000
_cell.length_c   1.000
_cell.angle_alpha   90.00
_cell.angle_beta   90.00
_cell.angle_gamma   90.00
#
_symmetry.space_group_name_H-M   'P 1'
#
loop_
_entity.id
_entity.type
_entity.pdbx_description
1 polymer ?
#
loop_
_entity_poly.entity_id
_entity_poly.type
_entity_poly.pdbx_seq_one_letter_code
_entity_poly.pdbx_strand_id
1 'polypeptide(L)'
;MESTIKIDAFNTNLHGCRLLCQGPFPKGQVPPIMESIQKLREPFKKKILLSHTAFSLSKYVPVQYDAVFQIKDGQDWTLALTYMTYAPKPLLIISEDLTIPDGLWQKLNRSMTFVNITSSPIINVRAYDAIFFAPIQEASPFMEYVYKTLQTFYRTSYTQKEHKEIVNELRVAGAGIAWSKVDEESQGGSIFWYDPIQQNPGDKLTNTQLAELFSFLSDHFSQ
;
A
#
# COMPACT_ATOMS: atom_id res chain seq x y z
N MET A 1 -18.28 -23.60 24.54
CA MET A 1 -18.73 -23.10 23.23
C MET A 1 -17.54 -22.38 22.63
N GLU A 2 -16.81 -23.03 21.72
CA GLU A 2 -15.70 -22.40 21.01
C GLU A 2 -16.28 -21.39 20.01
N SER A 3 -16.07 -20.11 20.27
CA SER A 3 -16.37 -19.05 19.31
C SER A 3 -15.37 -19.18 18.17
N THR A 4 -15.80 -19.76 17.05
CA THR A 4 -15.03 -19.75 15.81
C THR A 4 -14.79 -18.29 15.41
N ILE A 5 -13.52 -17.87 15.36
CA ILE A 5 -13.16 -16.53 14.91
C ILE A 5 -13.47 -16.47 13.43
N LYS A 6 -14.47 -15.68 13.03
CA LYS A 6 -14.78 -15.43 11.62
C LYS A 6 -14.21 -14.07 11.23
N ILE A 7 -13.45 -14.05 10.14
CA ILE A 7 -12.92 -12.84 9.54
C ILE A 7 -13.59 -12.67 8.18
N ASP A 8 -14.04 -11.46 7.90
CA ASP A 8 -14.71 -11.13 6.64
C ASP A 8 -13.71 -10.78 5.54
N ALA A 9 -14.15 -10.95 4.29
CA ALA A 9 -13.38 -10.57 3.12
C ALA A 9 -13.30 -9.05 3.01
N PHE A 10 -12.13 -8.52 2.67
CA PHE A 10 -11.95 -7.09 2.48
C PHE A 10 -12.65 -6.61 1.20
N ASN A 11 -13.67 -5.76 1.35
CA ASN A 11 -14.44 -5.20 0.23
C ASN A 11 -14.69 -3.68 0.35
N THR A 12 -14.05 -3.02 1.33
CA THR A 12 -14.23 -1.60 1.61
C THR A 12 -13.54 -0.73 0.56
N ASN A 13 -14.23 0.29 0.06
CA ASN A 13 -13.63 1.26 -0.85
C ASN A 13 -12.81 2.30 -0.08
N LEU A 14 -11.52 2.38 -0.37
CA LEU A 14 -10.52 3.20 0.30
C LEU A 14 -10.18 4.49 -0.48
N HIS A 15 -11.00 4.89 -1.45
CA HIS A 15 -10.79 6.16 -2.15
C HIS A 15 -10.89 7.34 -1.18
N GLY A 16 -9.85 8.17 -1.16
CA GLY A 16 -9.73 9.33 -0.27
C GLY A 16 -9.19 9.00 1.12
N CYS A 17 -8.72 7.75 1.32
CA CYS A 17 -8.16 7.29 2.59
C CYS A 17 -6.62 7.34 2.59
N ARG A 18 -6.04 7.15 3.78
CA ARG A 18 -4.61 6.93 4.00
C ARG A 18 -4.36 5.45 4.24
N LEU A 19 -3.68 4.81 3.33
CA LEU A 19 -3.43 3.37 3.31
C LEU A 19 -1.97 3.08 3.62
N LEU A 20 -1.73 2.05 4.40
CA LEU A 20 -0.42 1.46 4.59
C LEU A 20 -0.41 0.06 3.99
N CYS A 21 0.55 -0.22 3.12
CA CYS A 21 0.92 -1.57 2.70
C CYS A 21 2.23 -1.91 3.40
N GLN A 22 2.13 -2.69 4.47
CA GLN A 22 3.23 -3.06 5.33
C GLN A 22 3.84 -4.39 4.88
N GLY A 23 5.02 -4.30 4.29
CA GLY A 23 5.87 -5.41 3.88
C GLY A 23 6.72 -5.98 5.01
N PRO A 24 7.61 -6.93 4.68
CA PRO A 24 8.06 -7.27 3.32
C PRO A 24 7.06 -8.13 2.54
N PHE A 25 6.68 -7.68 1.35
CA PHE A 25 5.81 -8.45 0.46
C PHE A 25 6.63 -9.51 -0.30
N PRO A 26 6.21 -10.79 -0.30
CA PRO A 26 6.79 -11.82 -1.16
C PRO A 26 6.75 -11.39 -2.64
N LYS A 27 7.70 -11.87 -3.46
CA LYS A 27 7.77 -11.48 -4.87
C LYS A 27 6.44 -11.74 -5.57
N GLY A 28 5.83 -10.66 -6.03
CA GLY A 28 4.57 -10.68 -6.76
C GLY A 28 3.33 -10.86 -5.89
N GLN A 29 3.39 -10.93 -4.56
CA GLN A 29 2.19 -10.98 -3.70
C GLN A 29 1.96 -9.62 -3.08
N VAL A 30 1.20 -8.77 -3.77
CA VAL A 30 0.87 -7.42 -3.32
C VAL A 30 -0.61 -7.31 -2.97
N PRO A 31 -0.99 -6.40 -2.06
CA PRO A 31 -2.41 -6.17 -1.78
C PRO A 31 -3.13 -5.62 -3.02
N PRO A 32 -4.45 -5.87 -3.15
CA PRO A 32 -5.27 -5.39 -4.25
C PRO A 32 -5.55 -3.88 -4.14
N ILE A 33 -4.49 -3.07 -4.17
CA ILE A 33 -4.53 -1.62 -3.91
C ILE A 33 -5.49 -0.95 -4.89
N MET A 34 -5.31 -1.18 -6.19
CA MET A 34 -6.10 -0.52 -7.23
C MET A 34 -7.59 -0.84 -7.13
N GLU A 35 -7.93 -2.10 -6.89
CA GLU A 35 -9.32 -2.55 -6.69
C GLU A 35 -9.94 -1.90 -5.44
N SER A 36 -9.13 -1.71 -4.39
CA SER A 36 -9.57 -1.09 -3.14
C SER A 36 -9.78 0.41 -3.26
N ILE A 37 -9.02 1.13 -4.10
CA ILE A 37 -9.05 2.61 -4.15
C ILE A 37 -9.77 3.20 -5.36
N GLN A 38 -10.00 2.44 -6.41
CA GLN A 38 -10.52 2.98 -7.66
C GLN A 38 -12.05 3.09 -7.63
N LYS A 39 -12.58 4.28 -7.92
CA LYS A 39 -14.01 4.51 -8.17
C LYS A 39 -14.22 4.78 -9.65
N LEU A 40 -14.99 3.94 -10.34
CA LEU A 40 -15.24 4.09 -11.79
C LEU A 40 -15.89 5.44 -12.14
N ARG A 41 -16.80 5.93 -11.29
CA ARG A 41 -17.50 7.20 -11.49
C ARG A 41 -16.70 8.44 -11.05
N GLU A 42 -15.60 8.22 -10.32
CA GLU A 42 -14.78 9.29 -9.77
C GLU A 42 -13.29 8.90 -9.92
N PRO A 43 -12.75 8.90 -11.15
CA PRO A 43 -11.37 8.51 -11.37
C PRO A 43 -10.39 9.57 -10.85
N PHE A 44 -9.19 9.12 -10.48
CA PHE A 44 -8.09 10.03 -10.13
C PHE A 44 -7.71 10.89 -11.35
N LYS A 45 -7.70 12.21 -11.16
CA LYS A 45 -7.27 13.18 -12.18
C LYS A 45 -5.75 13.26 -12.30
N LYS A 46 -5.05 13.00 -11.19
CA LYS A 46 -3.59 12.97 -11.13
C LYS A 46 -3.10 11.81 -10.28
N LYS A 47 -1.96 11.23 -10.68
CA LYS A 47 -1.27 10.15 -9.98
C LYS A 47 0.19 10.55 -9.76
N ILE A 48 0.64 10.52 -8.51
CA ILE A 48 1.99 10.93 -8.12
C ILE A 48 2.70 9.73 -7.52
N LEU A 49 3.97 9.54 -7.89
CA LEU A 49 4.89 8.62 -7.23
C LEU A 49 5.94 9.39 -6.41
N LEU A 50 6.12 9.01 -5.16
CA LEU A 50 7.18 9.47 -4.28
C LEU A 50 8.12 8.30 -3.99
N SER A 51 9.41 8.44 -4.30
CA SER A 51 10.41 7.36 -4.11
C SER A 51 11.79 7.94 -3.82
N HIS A 52 12.69 7.13 -3.26
CA HIS A 52 14.11 7.47 -3.18
C HIS A 52 14.85 7.36 -4.53
N THR A 53 14.28 6.65 -5.51
CA THR A 53 14.95 6.34 -6.77
C THR A 53 14.50 7.27 -7.91
N ALA A 54 15.47 7.75 -8.68
CA ALA A 54 15.19 8.41 -9.95
C ALA A 54 14.80 7.34 -10.98
N PHE A 55 13.73 7.57 -11.75
CA PHE A 55 13.31 6.71 -12.87
C PHE A 55 12.85 5.28 -12.50
N SER A 56 12.23 5.06 -11.35
CA SER A 56 11.54 3.80 -11.07
C SER A 56 10.06 3.90 -11.45
N LEU A 57 9.57 2.93 -12.23
CA LEU A 57 8.15 2.58 -12.20
C LEU A 57 7.87 1.98 -10.81
N SER A 58 6.74 2.34 -10.21
CA SER A 58 6.31 1.71 -8.96
C SER A 58 6.25 0.20 -9.16
N LYS A 59 6.99 -0.54 -8.33
CA LYS A 59 7.03 -2.01 -8.41
C LYS A 59 5.72 -2.61 -7.95
N TYR A 60 5.00 -1.90 -7.08
CA TYR A 60 3.80 -2.41 -6.43
C TYR A 60 2.52 -2.00 -7.17
N VAL A 61 2.51 -0.82 -7.79
CA VAL A 61 1.35 -0.25 -8.48
C VAL A 61 1.77 0.21 -9.88
N PRO A 62 1.76 -0.69 -10.89
CA PRO A 62 2.19 -0.39 -12.25
C PRO A 62 1.11 0.43 -12.98
N VAL A 63 1.09 1.73 -12.75
CA VAL A 63 0.22 2.70 -13.44
C VAL A 63 1.04 3.81 -14.07
N GLN A 64 0.47 4.50 -15.04
CA GLN A 64 1.06 5.73 -15.55
C GLN A 64 0.95 6.84 -14.49
N TYR A 65 2.10 7.39 -14.10
CA TYR A 65 2.20 8.51 -13.17
C TYR A 65 2.30 9.83 -13.93
N ASP A 66 1.57 10.84 -13.46
CA ASP A 66 1.64 12.21 -14.00
C ASP A 66 2.86 12.98 -13.48
N ALA A 67 3.34 12.62 -12.29
CA ALA A 67 4.53 13.20 -11.68
C ALA A 67 5.25 12.18 -10.81
N VAL A 68 6.57 12.23 -10.82
CA VAL A 68 7.44 11.39 -9.98
C VAL A 68 8.40 12.31 -9.23
N PHE A 69 8.38 12.25 -7.91
CA PHE A 69 9.30 13.01 -7.06
C PHE A 69 10.32 12.06 -6.45
N GLN A 70 11.59 12.36 -6.71
CA GLN A 70 12.69 11.72 -6.00
C GLN A 70 12.91 12.46 -4.67
N ILE A 71 12.54 11.82 -3.56
CA ILE A 71 12.63 12.42 -2.23
C ILE A 71 13.94 12.01 -1.58
N LYS A 72 14.81 13.00 -1.31
CA LYS A 72 16.09 12.82 -0.59
C LYS A 72 16.11 13.61 0.70
N ASP A 73 15.49 14.79 0.73
CA ASP A 73 15.51 15.68 1.88
C ASP A 73 14.18 16.43 2.10
N GLY A 74 14.19 17.38 3.04
CA GLY A 74 13.03 18.19 3.37
C GLY A 74 12.62 19.20 2.29
N GLN A 75 13.53 19.63 1.42
CA GLN A 75 13.21 20.52 0.31
C GLN A 75 12.41 19.77 -0.75
N ASP A 76 12.80 18.54 -1.06
CA ASP A 76 12.05 17.67 -1.97
C ASP A 76 10.63 17.41 -1.46
N TRP A 77 10.49 17.15 -0.16
CA TRP A 77 9.18 17.03 0.49
C TRP A 77 8.34 18.29 0.36
N THR A 78 8.94 19.47 0.50
CA THR A 78 8.26 20.76 0.36
C THR A 78 7.75 20.96 -1.06
N LEU A 79 8.56 20.59 -2.06
CA LEU A 79 8.19 20.65 -3.47
C LEU A 79 7.04 19.68 -3.79
N ALA A 80 7.17 18.42 -3.36
CA ALA A 80 6.14 17.40 -3.53
C ALA A 80 4.82 17.83 -2.88
N LEU A 81 4.88 18.35 -1.65
CA LEU A 81 3.71 18.85 -0.93
C LEU A 81 3.05 20.03 -1.63
N THR A 82 3.84 20.95 -2.17
CA THR A 82 3.34 22.09 -2.96
C THR A 82 2.58 21.59 -4.17
N TYR A 83 3.17 20.67 -4.94
CA TYR A 83 2.50 20.05 -6.07
C TYR A 83 1.22 19.32 -5.64
N MET A 84 1.30 18.49 -4.59
CA MET A 84 0.14 17.78 -4.04
C MET A 84 -0.97 18.73 -3.61
N THR A 85 -0.65 19.92 -3.12
CA THR A 85 -1.65 20.92 -2.70
C THR A 85 -2.43 21.48 -3.89
N TYR A 86 -1.73 21.81 -4.98
CA TYR A 86 -2.32 22.50 -6.13
C TYR A 86 -2.74 21.58 -7.30
N ALA A 87 -2.32 20.32 -7.29
CA ALA A 87 -2.68 19.36 -8.34
C ALA A 87 -4.20 19.09 -8.39
N PRO A 88 -4.80 18.95 -9.59
CA PRO A 88 -6.21 18.60 -9.75
C PRO A 88 -6.64 17.37 -8.95
N LYS A 89 -7.81 17.47 -8.31
CA LYS A 89 -8.42 16.41 -7.49
C LYS A 89 -9.54 15.67 -8.22
N PRO A 90 -9.76 14.36 -7.97
CA PRO A 90 -9.11 13.54 -6.94
C PRO A 90 -7.66 13.15 -7.26
N LEU A 91 -6.82 13.08 -6.24
CA LEU A 91 -5.38 12.81 -6.37
C LEU A 91 -5.02 11.46 -5.78
N LEU A 92 -4.26 10.65 -6.51
CA LEU A 92 -3.59 9.46 -5.99
C LEU A 92 -2.12 9.76 -5.73
N ILE A 93 -1.63 9.43 -4.54
CA ILE A 93 -0.22 9.49 -4.17
C ILE A 93 0.23 8.10 -3.74
N ILE A 94 1.25 7.57 -4.40
CA ILE A 94 1.95 6.35 -4.02
C ILE A 94 3.31 6.75 -3.45
N SER A 95 3.63 6.27 -2.25
CA SER A 95 4.91 6.46 -1.59
C SER A 95 5.57 5.11 -1.38
N GLU A 96 6.83 4.95 -1.79
CA GLU A 96 7.56 3.69 -1.71
C GLU A 96 8.83 3.83 -0.88
N ASP A 97 8.91 3.06 0.20
CA ASP A 97 10.07 2.94 1.09
C ASP A 97 10.58 4.29 1.62
N LEU A 98 9.67 5.27 1.81
CA LEU A 98 9.97 6.59 2.37
C LEU A 98 9.53 6.69 3.84
N THR A 99 10.32 7.42 4.64
CA THR A 99 9.87 7.90 5.94
C THR A 99 8.98 9.13 5.74
N ILE A 100 7.73 9.01 6.18
CA ILE A 100 6.73 10.07 6.01
C ILE A 100 6.87 11.11 7.12
N PRO A 101 7.08 12.41 6.81
CA PRO A 101 7.16 13.44 7.83
C PRO A 101 5.77 13.72 8.43
N ASP A 102 5.70 13.95 9.75
CA ASP A 102 4.43 14.13 10.45
C ASP A 102 3.58 15.29 9.90
N GLY A 103 4.25 16.36 9.42
CA GLY A 103 3.58 17.51 8.80
C GLY A 103 2.77 17.15 7.55
N LEU A 104 3.09 16.04 6.86
CA LEU A 104 2.34 15.60 5.68
C LEU A 104 0.91 15.21 6.05
N TRP A 105 0.73 14.53 7.19
CA TRP A 105 -0.57 14.01 7.61
C TRP A 105 -1.63 15.10 7.78
N GLN A 106 -1.21 16.31 8.16
CA GLN A 106 -2.09 17.46 8.35
C GLN A 106 -2.55 18.09 7.03
N LYS A 107 -1.88 17.78 5.91
CA LYS A 107 -2.16 18.35 4.59
C LYS A 107 -2.96 17.40 3.70
N LEU A 108 -2.95 16.11 4.01
CA LEU A 108 -3.79 15.12 3.35
C LEU A 108 -5.26 15.33 3.74
N ASN A 109 -6.14 15.30 2.75
CA ASN A 109 -7.59 15.43 2.92
C ASN A 109 -8.32 14.36 2.10
N ARG A 110 -9.65 14.25 2.26
CA ARG A 110 -10.46 13.21 1.61
C ARG A 110 -10.48 13.24 0.07
N SER A 111 -10.00 14.31 -0.56
CA SER A 111 -9.81 14.36 -2.02
C SER A 111 -8.50 13.71 -2.49
N MET A 112 -7.68 13.26 -1.55
CA MET A 112 -6.38 12.63 -1.78
C MET A 112 -6.39 11.21 -1.23
N THR A 113 -6.08 10.24 -2.08
CA THR A 113 -5.77 8.87 -1.64
C THR A 113 -4.26 8.77 -1.51
N PHE A 114 -3.80 8.40 -0.32
CA PHE A 114 -2.38 8.26 -0.03
C PHE A 114 -2.08 6.80 0.29
N VAL A 115 -1.23 6.15 -0.50
CA VAL A 115 -0.80 4.77 -0.29
C VAL A 115 0.68 4.78 0.04
N ASN A 116 1.03 4.39 1.26
CA ASN A 116 2.42 4.17 1.65
C ASN A 116 2.74 2.68 1.59
N ILE A 117 3.80 2.32 0.87
CA ILE A 117 4.26 0.95 0.72
C ILE A 117 5.67 0.91 1.29
N THR A 118 5.87 0.14 2.36
CA THR A 118 7.17 0.06 3.03
C THR A 118 7.37 -1.27 3.69
N SER A 119 8.61 -1.74 3.71
CA SER A 119 9.02 -2.90 4.51
C SER A 119 9.59 -2.52 5.88
N SER A 120 9.83 -1.22 6.11
CA SER A 120 10.34 -0.72 7.38
C SER A 120 9.22 -0.61 8.42
N PRO A 121 9.50 -0.86 9.71
CA PRO A 121 8.54 -0.60 10.77
C PRO A 121 8.12 0.87 10.79
N ILE A 122 6.82 1.13 10.99
CA ILE A 122 6.29 2.49 11.08
C ILE A 122 6.04 2.90 12.52
N ILE A 123 6.43 4.13 12.84
CA ILE A 123 6.25 4.74 14.16
C ILE A 123 4.80 5.23 14.33
N ASN A 124 4.27 5.98 13.35
CA ASN A 124 2.95 6.63 13.44
C ASN A 124 1.86 5.85 12.68
N VAL A 125 1.52 4.66 13.18
CA VAL A 125 0.52 3.77 12.54
C VAL A 125 -0.91 4.35 12.62
N ARG A 126 -1.20 5.19 13.62
CA ARG A 126 -2.54 5.79 13.82
C ARG A 126 -2.93 6.81 12.75
N ALA A 127 -1.95 7.31 11.98
CA ALA A 127 -2.19 8.22 10.87
C ALA A 127 -2.94 7.54 9.71
N TYR A 128 -2.93 6.20 9.63
CA TYR A 128 -3.56 5.44 8.56
C TYR A 128 -5.00 5.05 8.89
N ASP A 129 -5.81 4.91 7.85
CA ASP A 129 -7.22 4.53 7.91
C ASP A 129 -7.40 3.04 7.58
N ALA A 130 -6.48 2.46 6.79
CA ALA A 130 -6.41 1.04 6.53
C ALA A 130 -4.95 0.57 6.40
N ILE A 131 -4.70 -0.68 6.78
CA ILE A 131 -3.39 -1.34 6.73
C ILE A 131 -3.54 -2.72 6.09
N PHE A 132 -2.77 -2.98 5.03
CA PHE A 132 -2.58 -4.30 4.46
C PHE A 132 -1.23 -4.82 4.92
N PHE A 133 -1.21 -5.97 5.59
CA PHE A 133 0.03 -6.63 5.98
C PHE A 133 0.38 -7.71 4.95
N ALA A 134 1.67 -7.85 4.63
CA ALA A 134 2.13 -8.93 3.77
C ALA A 134 1.69 -10.31 4.29
N PRO A 135 1.40 -11.27 3.39
CA PRO A 135 1.05 -12.63 3.78
C PRO A 135 2.14 -13.27 4.66
N ILE A 136 1.74 -13.83 5.80
CA ILE A 136 2.67 -14.43 6.77
C ILE A 136 2.81 -15.92 6.49
N GLN A 137 3.89 -16.28 5.80
CA GLN A 137 4.16 -17.67 5.42
C GLN A 137 4.72 -18.53 6.55
N GLU A 138 5.52 -17.95 7.45
CA GLU A 138 6.18 -18.67 8.53
C GLU A 138 6.22 -17.83 9.82
N ALA A 139 6.47 -18.51 10.95
CA ALA A 139 6.72 -17.84 12.21
C ALA A 139 7.98 -16.95 12.08
N SER A 140 7.78 -15.64 12.12
CA SER A 140 8.82 -14.66 11.83
C SER A 140 8.70 -13.45 12.77
N PRO A 141 9.76 -12.63 12.90
CA PRO A 141 9.68 -11.36 13.63
C PRO A 141 8.58 -10.44 13.10
N PHE A 142 8.25 -10.57 11.81
CA PHE A 142 7.16 -9.85 11.18
C PHE A 142 5.79 -10.24 11.76
N MET A 143 5.54 -11.53 12.00
CA MET A 143 4.31 -11.99 12.66
C MET A 143 4.15 -11.36 14.06
N GLU A 144 5.23 -11.32 14.84
CA GLU A 144 5.19 -10.67 16.16
C GLU A 144 4.95 -9.16 16.06
N TYR A 145 5.56 -8.51 15.06
CA TYR A 145 5.30 -7.11 14.76
C TYR A 145 3.83 -6.88 14.47
N VAL A 146 3.24 -7.60 13.49
CA VAL A 146 1.81 -7.47 13.12
C VAL A 146 0.89 -7.68 14.32
N TYR A 147 1.16 -8.69 15.14
CA TYR A 147 0.43 -8.93 16.38
C TYR A 147 0.47 -7.71 17.32
N LYS A 148 1.67 -7.20 17.63
CA LYS A 148 1.84 -6.04 18.53
C LYS A 148 1.18 -4.79 17.95
N THR A 149 1.26 -4.60 16.63
CA THR A 149 0.58 -3.48 15.98
C THR A 149 -0.93 -3.63 16.17
N LEU A 150 -1.53 -4.76 15.77
CA LEU A 150 -2.98 -5.02 15.90
C LEU A 150 -3.46 -4.89 17.35
N GLN A 151 -2.73 -5.45 18.32
CA GLN A 151 -3.09 -5.33 19.73
C GLN A 151 -3.19 -3.86 20.19
N THR A 152 -2.40 -2.96 19.60
CA THR A 152 -2.35 -1.55 19.96
C THR A 152 -3.53 -0.74 19.42
N PHE A 153 -4.06 -1.08 18.25
CA PHE A 153 -5.06 -0.25 17.56
C PHE A 153 -6.39 -0.94 17.23
N TYR A 154 -6.41 -2.26 17.01
CA TYR A 154 -7.65 -3.01 16.79
C TYR A 154 -8.35 -3.23 18.12
N ARG A 155 -7.68 -3.92 19.05
CA ARG A 155 -8.24 -4.23 20.36
C ARG A 155 -7.15 -4.67 21.34
N THR A 156 -7.08 -4.04 22.52
CA THR A 156 -6.10 -4.41 23.56
C THR A 156 -6.26 -5.85 24.05
N SER A 157 -7.48 -6.38 24.05
CA SER A 157 -7.77 -7.78 24.39
C SER A 157 -7.51 -8.76 23.23
N TYR A 158 -6.97 -8.30 22.09
CA TYR A 158 -6.50 -9.18 21.03
C TYR A 158 -5.33 -10.02 21.56
N THR A 159 -5.48 -11.34 21.52
CA THR A 159 -4.53 -12.26 22.14
C THR A 159 -3.57 -12.87 21.12
N GLN A 160 -2.39 -13.26 21.58
CA GLN A 160 -1.42 -13.95 20.73
C GLN A 160 -1.95 -15.29 20.21
N LYS A 161 -2.81 -15.96 21.00
CA LYS A 161 -3.45 -17.22 20.60
C LYS A 161 -4.40 -16.99 19.42
N GLU A 162 -5.32 -16.03 19.57
CA GLU A 162 -6.25 -15.58 18.52
C GLU A 162 -5.50 -15.18 17.24
N HIS A 163 -4.41 -14.42 17.37
CA HIS A 163 -3.59 -14.03 16.22
C HIS A 163 -2.95 -15.23 15.50
N LYS A 164 -2.41 -16.20 16.25
CA LYS A 164 -1.79 -17.40 15.67
C LYS A 164 -2.82 -18.27 14.92
N GLU A 165 -4.02 -18.41 15.46
CA GLU A 165 -5.11 -19.15 14.83
C GLU A 165 -5.49 -18.50 13.49
N ILE A 166 -5.78 -17.19 13.51
CA ILE A 166 -6.09 -16.40 12.31
C ILE A 166 -5.00 -16.55 11.25
N VAL A 167 -3.73 -16.32 11.61
CA VAL A 167 -2.62 -16.37 10.66
C VAL A 167 -2.43 -17.77 10.10
N ASN A 168 -2.68 -18.83 10.88
CA ASN A 168 -2.62 -20.20 10.37
C ASN A 168 -3.70 -20.46 9.32
N GLU A 169 -4.94 -20.04 9.57
CA GLU A 169 -6.04 -20.19 8.62
C GLU A 169 -5.77 -19.42 7.32
N LEU A 170 -5.35 -18.16 7.43
CA LEU A 170 -5.03 -17.32 6.27
C LEU A 170 -3.85 -17.88 5.46
N ARG A 171 -2.84 -18.44 6.13
CA ARG A 171 -1.70 -19.09 5.47
C ARG A 171 -2.15 -20.28 4.63
N VAL A 172 -3.03 -21.13 5.17
CA VAL A 172 -3.58 -22.29 4.42
C VAL A 172 -4.37 -21.82 3.20
N ALA A 173 -5.07 -20.69 3.31
CA ALA A 173 -5.82 -20.08 2.22
C ALA A 173 -4.95 -19.26 1.23
N GLY A 174 -3.67 -19.02 1.52
CA GLY A 174 -2.83 -18.11 0.75
C GLY A 174 -3.19 -16.62 0.86
N ALA A 175 -4.00 -16.26 1.86
CA ALA A 175 -4.53 -14.92 2.06
C ALA A 175 -3.63 -14.04 2.94
N GLY A 176 -3.78 -12.72 2.80
CA GLY A 176 -3.19 -11.72 3.68
C GLY A 176 -4.18 -11.19 4.72
N ILE A 177 -3.66 -10.55 5.76
CA ILE A 177 -4.46 -9.88 6.80
C ILE A 177 -4.49 -8.38 6.54
N ALA A 178 -5.68 -7.79 6.64
CA ALA A 178 -5.90 -6.36 6.57
C ALA A 178 -6.60 -5.87 7.84
N TRP A 179 -6.41 -4.59 8.12
CA TRP A 179 -7.18 -3.86 9.11
C TRP A 179 -7.72 -2.58 8.48
N SER A 180 -8.94 -2.21 8.83
CA SER A 180 -9.55 -0.95 8.43
C SER A 180 -10.45 -0.42 9.53
N LYS A 181 -10.47 0.90 9.68
CA LYS A 181 -11.49 1.62 10.47
C LYS A 181 -12.51 2.36 9.58
N VAL A 182 -12.37 2.25 8.27
CA VAL A 182 -13.25 2.90 7.28
C VAL A 182 -14.56 2.16 7.24
N ASP A 183 -15.67 2.90 7.34
CA ASP A 183 -17.04 2.39 7.36
C ASP A 183 -17.34 1.38 8.49
N GLU A 184 -16.52 1.38 9.54
CA GLU A 184 -16.69 0.52 10.72
C GLU A 184 -17.36 1.27 11.87
N GLU A 185 -18.31 0.62 12.54
CA GLU A 185 -18.98 1.15 13.73
C GLU A 185 -18.09 1.04 14.99
N SER A 186 -17.13 0.12 14.97
CA SER A 186 -16.23 -0.15 16.10
C SER A 186 -15.12 0.90 16.19
N GLN A 187 -14.88 1.44 17.40
CA GLN A 187 -13.86 2.49 17.60
C GLN A 187 -12.43 2.06 17.21
N GLY A 188 -12.16 0.76 17.21
CA GLY A 188 -10.85 0.18 16.85
C GLY A 188 -10.75 -0.30 15.39
N GLY A 189 -11.81 -0.20 14.60
CA GLY A 189 -11.91 -0.84 13.30
C GLY A 189 -12.00 -2.37 13.39
N SER A 190 -11.87 -3.02 12.24
CA SER A 190 -12.08 -4.46 12.07
C SER A 190 -10.90 -5.11 11.33
N ILE A 191 -10.70 -6.41 11.58
CA ILE A 191 -9.72 -7.23 10.85
C ILE A 191 -10.45 -7.91 9.70
N PHE A 192 -9.80 -7.94 8.54
CA PHE A 192 -10.28 -8.57 7.32
C PHE A 192 -9.20 -9.48 6.74
N TRP A 193 -9.61 -10.36 5.84
CA TRP A 193 -8.69 -11.06 4.95
C TRP A 193 -8.77 -10.47 3.55
N TYR A 194 -7.65 -10.53 2.81
CA TYR A 194 -7.61 -10.14 1.40
C TYR A 194 -6.85 -11.20 0.60
N ASP A 195 -7.19 -11.32 -0.67
CA ASP A 195 -6.45 -12.16 -1.61
C ASP A 195 -5.29 -11.35 -2.23
N PRO A 196 -4.02 -11.72 -2.02
CA PRO A 196 -2.89 -11.03 -2.62
C PRO A 196 -2.90 -11.22 -4.14
N ILE A 197 -2.85 -10.12 -4.88
CA ILE A 197 -2.73 -10.20 -6.34
C ILE A 197 -1.35 -10.71 -6.67
N GLN A 198 -1.29 -11.81 -7.42
CA GLN A 198 -0.08 -12.25 -8.09
C GLN A 198 0.23 -11.28 -9.23
N GLN A 199 1.22 -10.40 -9.06
CA GLN A 199 1.78 -9.67 -10.19
C GLN A 199 2.43 -10.69 -11.13
N ASN A 200 1.78 -10.97 -12.26
CA ASN A 200 2.35 -11.81 -13.29
C ASN A 200 3.72 -11.23 -13.71
N PRO A 201 4.82 -12.00 -13.62
CA PRO A 201 6.13 -11.54 -14.08
C PRO A 201 6.20 -11.34 -15.61
N GLY A 202 5.12 -11.63 -16.35
CA GLY A 202 5.02 -11.50 -17.80
C GLY A 202 5.04 -10.07 -18.36
N ASP A 203 4.88 -9.04 -17.51
CA ASP A 203 4.94 -7.62 -17.93
C ASP A 203 6.32 -6.99 -17.76
N LYS A 204 7.33 -7.75 -17.31
CA LYS A 204 8.71 -7.27 -17.33
C LYS A 204 9.33 -7.63 -18.68
N LEU A 205 9.43 -6.63 -19.55
CA LEU A 205 10.38 -6.71 -20.67
C LEU A 205 11.74 -7.06 -20.09
N THR A 206 12.29 -8.18 -20.54
CA THR A 206 13.66 -8.58 -20.21
C THR A 206 14.63 -7.46 -20.62
N ASN A 207 15.82 -7.40 -19.99
CA ASN A 207 16.84 -6.41 -20.38
C ASN A 207 17.15 -6.47 -21.89
N THR A 208 17.04 -7.65 -22.49
CA THR A 208 17.20 -7.86 -23.93
C THR A 208 16.06 -7.20 -24.72
N GLN A 209 14.81 -7.42 -24.32
CA GLN A 209 13.66 -6.80 -24.96
C GLN A 209 13.64 -5.27 -24.77
N LEU A 210 14.12 -4.77 -23.62
CA LEU A 210 14.31 -3.34 -23.40
C LEU A 210 15.41 -2.78 -24.30
N ALA A 211 16.54 -3.47 -24.44
CA ALA A 211 17.64 -3.05 -25.32
C ALA A 211 17.20 -3.01 -26.79
N GLU A 212 16.43 -3.99 -27.24
CA GLU A 212 15.85 -4.02 -28.59
C GLU A 212 14.86 -2.86 -28.80
N LEU A 213 14.01 -2.56 -27.81
CA LEU A 213 13.06 -1.47 -27.88
C LEU A 213 13.76 -0.10 -27.91
N PHE A 214 14.83 0.08 -27.14
CA PHE A 214 15.66 1.29 -27.20
C PHE A 214 16.45 1.40 -28.51
N SER A 215 16.92 0.29 -29.08
CA SER A 215 17.54 0.28 -30.42
C SER A 215 16.54 0.70 -31.49
N PHE A 216 15.33 0.14 -31.47
CA PHE A 216 14.26 0.50 -32.40
C PHE A 216 13.89 1.98 -32.31
N LEU A 217 13.73 2.52 -31.09
CA LEU A 217 13.45 3.95 -30.89
C LEU A 217 14.62 4.82 -31.37
N SER A 218 15.87 4.43 -31.10
CA SER A 218 17.06 5.14 -31.56
C SER A 218 17.08 5.25 -33.09
N ASP A 219 16.83 4.16 -33.79
CA ASP A 219 16.82 4.13 -35.26
C ASP A 219 15.66 4.93 -35.87
N HIS A 220 14.53 5.00 -35.17
CA HIS A 220 13.34 5.74 -35.64
C HIS A 220 13.44 7.26 -35.45
N PHE A 221 14.21 7.72 -34.46
CA PHE A 221 14.42 9.15 -34.17
C PHE A 221 15.74 9.72 -34.72
N SER A 222 16.52 8.92 -35.44
CA SER A 222 17.74 9.36 -36.14
C SER A 222 17.56 9.55 -37.65
N GLN A 223 16.31 9.55 -38.13
CA GLN A 223 15.89 10.09 -39.43
C GLN A 223 15.18 11.44 -39.24
#